data_AF-A0A9P0QIP5-F1
#
_entry.id   AF-A0A9P0QIP5-F1
#
_cell.length_a   1.000
_cell.length_b   1.000
_cell.length_c   1.000
_cell.angle_alpha   90.00
_cell.angle_beta   90.00
_cell.angle_gamma   90.00
#
_symmetry.space_group_name_H-M   'P 1'
#
loop_
_entity.id
_entity.type
_entity.pdbx_description
1 polymer ?
#
loop_
_entity_poly.entity_id
_entity_poly.type
_entity_poly.pdbx_seq_one_letter_code
_entity_poly.pdbx_strand_id
1 'polypeptide(L)'
;DDEQQGDSILQSEDGGYQCEGITNTPADYRQLVALLESIKRPFFTYQLKEDRMDQRVIRGLPREMSVNDIKEDLVSQGIADAVVQQLTSRTTKKPLPLFLVKTKMPEKLAEIQRLAMLTVSFERKKKSSEPSQCYRCQRYGHTQRNCRLAERCVKCGEDHNSTSCSLPAPPTGQRNAKCCLCGEGHPANYKGCSKAPKKAASAPKAVPPQIGLLTPKK
;
A
#
# COMPACT_ATOMS: atom_id res chain seq x y z
N ASP A 1 -10.80 37.69 -8.65
CA ASP A 1 -9.87 37.99 -7.56
C ASP A 1 -10.33 37.27 -6.31
N ASP A 2 -9.56 36.29 -5.88
CA ASP A 2 -9.23 36.00 -4.48
C ASP A 2 -8.30 34.79 -4.47
N GLU A 3 -7.02 35.12 -4.66
CA GLU A 3 -5.87 34.28 -4.34
C GLU A 3 -5.93 33.86 -2.87
N GLN A 4 -5.98 32.55 -2.62
CA GLN A 4 -5.44 32.00 -1.38
C GLN A 4 -4.58 30.78 -1.71
N GLN A 5 -3.41 31.05 -2.28
CA GLN A 5 -2.26 30.16 -2.29
C GLN A 5 -1.66 30.13 -0.89
N GLY A 6 -2.06 29.13 -0.10
CA GLY A 6 -1.39 28.80 1.15
C GLY A 6 -0.35 27.70 0.91
N ASP A 7 0.87 28.08 0.51
CA ASP A 7 2.04 27.21 0.63
C ASP A 7 2.32 26.99 2.12
N SER A 8 1.82 25.89 2.69
CA SER A 8 2.14 25.53 4.07
C SER A 8 3.55 24.95 4.13
N ILE A 9 4.52 25.82 4.44
CA ILE A 9 5.92 25.45 4.68
C ILE A 9 6.02 24.76 6.05
N LEU A 10 6.24 23.44 6.06
CA LEU A 10 6.61 22.72 7.27
C LEU A 10 8.14 22.64 7.36
N GLN A 11 8.71 23.28 8.40
CA GLN A 11 10.13 23.23 8.70
C GLN A 11 10.50 21.83 9.22
N SER A 12 11.49 21.18 8.60
CA SER A 12 12.05 19.92 9.09
C SER A 12 13.24 20.19 10.03
N GLU A 13 13.45 19.30 11.00
CA GLU A 13 14.47 19.40 12.07
C GLU A 13 15.93 19.44 11.55
N ASP A 14 16.14 19.18 10.25
CA ASP A 14 17.44 19.20 9.58
C ASP A 14 17.76 20.52 8.83
N GLY A 15 16.95 21.58 9.02
CA GLY A 15 17.12 22.86 8.33
C GLY A 15 16.71 22.85 6.84
N GLY A 16 16.08 21.78 6.37
CA GLY A 16 15.47 21.69 5.05
C GLY A 16 14.00 22.13 5.07
N TYR A 17 13.55 22.77 3.99
CA TYR A 17 12.13 23.02 3.74
C TYR A 17 11.48 21.75 3.16
N GLN A 18 10.39 21.28 3.78
CA GLN A 18 9.51 20.29 3.17
C GLN A 18 8.33 21.02 2.53
N CYS A 19 8.18 20.85 1.22
CA CYS A 19 7.06 21.41 0.46
C CYS A 19 6.06 20.30 0.13
N GLU A 20 4.78 20.57 0.33
CA GLU A 20 3.70 19.68 -0.09
C GLU A 20 3.01 20.26 -1.33
N GLY A 21 3.15 19.59 -2.47
CA GLY A 21 2.48 19.99 -3.71
C GLY A 21 1.08 19.39 -3.78
N ILE A 22 0.04 20.23 -3.76
CA ILE A 22 -1.35 19.81 -3.94
C ILE A 22 -1.73 20.04 -5.40
N THR A 23 -2.10 18.97 -6.11
CA THR A 23 -2.58 19.03 -7.50
C THR A 23 -4.06 18.68 -7.56
N ASN A 24 -4.86 19.49 -8.24
CA ASN A 24 -6.31 19.28 -8.33
C ASN A 24 -6.69 18.30 -9.44
N THR A 25 -5.90 18.19 -10.50
CA THR A 25 -6.18 17.28 -11.62
C THR A 25 -5.12 16.17 -11.74
N PRO A 26 -5.50 14.98 -12.26
CA PRO A 26 -4.54 13.92 -12.57
C PRO A 26 -3.50 14.32 -13.63
N ALA A 27 -3.85 15.23 -14.54
CA ALA A 27 -2.94 15.72 -15.56
C ALA A 27 -1.83 16.58 -14.93
N ASP A 28 -2.20 17.52 -14.07
CA ASP A 28 -1.24 18.38 -13.35
C ASP A 28 -0.34 17.54 -12.46
N TYR A 29 -0.89 16.52 -11.79
CA TYR A 29 -0.11 15.56 -11.01
C TYR A 29 1.00 14.91 -11.84
N ARG A 30 0.67 14.44 -13.04
CA ARG A 30 1.65 13.80 -13.94
C ARG A 30 2.69 14.79 -14.44
N GLN A 31 2.29 16.02 -14.76
CA GLN A 31 3.20 17.08 -15.17
C GLN A 31 4.16 17.48 -14.04
N LEU A 32 3.65 17.62 -12.81
CA LEU A 32 4.46 17.92 -11.63
C LEU A 32 5.48 16.80 -11.36
N VAL A 33 5.07 15.54 -11.45
CA VAL A 33 6.01 14.40 -11.31
C VAL A 33 7.09 14.47 -12.38
N ALA A 34 6.73 14.69 -13.65
CA ALA A 34 7.71 14.80 -14.74
C ALA A 34 8.69 15.98 -14.52
N LEU A 35 8.18 17.12 -14.06
CA LEU A 35 9.00 18.28 -13.72
C LEU A 35 9.98 17.95 -12.59
N LEU A 36 9.52 17.36 -11.49
CA LEU A 36 10.38 16.99 -10.37
C LEU A 36 11.45 15.96 -10.75
N GLU A 37 11.13 15.02 -11.65
CA GLU A 37 12.09 14.08 -12.23
C GLU A 37 13.14 14.80 -13.08
N SER A 38 12.73 15.81 -13.87
CA SER A 38 13.66 16.61 -14.68
C SER A 38 14.64 17.44 -13.85
N ILE A 39 14.18 18.00 -12.73
CA ILE A 39 15.00 18.80 -11.80
C ILE A 39 15.89 17.87 -10.93
N LYS A 40 15.66 16.55 -10.96
CA LYS A 40 16.38 15.54 -10.16
C LYS A 40 16.36 15.83 -8.65
N ARG A 41 15.26 16.41 -8.15
CA ARG A 41 15.08 16.66 -6.71
C ARG A 41 14.60 15.37 -6.01
N PRO A 42 14.94 15.18 -4.73
CA PRO A 42 14.42 14.05 -3.96
C PRO A 42 12.97 14.31 -3.57
N PHE A 43 12.06 13.43 -3.98
CA PHE A 43 10.64 13.52 -3.64
C PHE A 43 10.01 12.13 -3.47
N PHE A 44 8.78 12.09 -2.99
CA PHE A 44 7.94 10.91 -3.05
C PHE A 44 6.51 11.31 -3.39
N THR A 45 5.75 10.40 -3.96
CA THR A 45 4.36 10.65 -4.36
C THR A 45 3.44 9.47 -4.06
N TYR A 46 2.17 9.59 -4.46
CA TYR A 46 1.11 8.63 -4.18
C TYR A 46 0.49 8.11 -5.47
N GLN A 47 -0.01 6.87 -5.41
CA GLN A 47 -0.71 6.33 -6.58
C GLN A 47 -2.06 7.03 -6.72
N LEU A 48 -2.38 7.49 -7.92
CA LEU A 48 -3.67 8.09 -8.25
C LEU A 48 -4.80 7.08 -8.06
N LYS A 49 -6.00 7.57 -7.71
CA LYS A 49 -7.17 6.72 -7.47
C LYS A 49 -7.59 5.95 -8.73
N GLU A 50 -7.52 6.59 -9.90
CA GLU A 50 -7.85 6.02 -11.22
C GLU A 50 -6.93 4.85 -11.64
N ASP A 51 -5.69 4.85 -11.16
CA ASP A 51 -4.71 3.79 -11.43
C ASP A 51 -4.84 2.61 -10.46
N ARG A 52 -5.65 2.76 -9.40
CA ARG A 52 -5.79 1.74 -8.38
C ARG A 52 -6.81 0.69 -8.80
N MET A 53 -6.33 -0.53 -9.04
CA MET A 53 -7.20 -1.68 -9.24
C MET A 53 -7.77 -2.19 -7.90
N ASP A 54 -9.07 -2.53 -7.88
CA ASP A 54 -9.70 -3.20 -6.75
C ASP A 54 -9.08 -4.60 -6.59
N GLN A 55 -8.95 -5.07 -5.36
CA GLN A 55 -8.33 -6.36 -5.06
C GLN A 55 -9.30 -7.24 -4.28
N ARG A 56 -9.69 -8.37 -4.88
CA ARG A 56 -10.60 -9.34 -4.26
C ARG A 56 -9.97 -10.72 -4.17
N VAL A 57 -10.29 -11.43 -3.10
CA VAL A 57 -9.90 -12.82 -2.88
C VAL A 57 -11.04 -13.70 -3.38
N ILE A 58 -10.72 -14.59 -4.30
CA ILE A 58 -11.60 -15.63 -4.81
C ILE A 58 -11.50 -16.83 -3.87
N ARG A 59 -12.66 -17.30 -3.39
CA ARG A 59 -12.82 -18.55 -2.65
C ARG A 59 -13.70 -19.51 -3.42
N GLY A 60 -13.62 -20.80 -3.08
CA GLY A 60 -14.41 -21.86 -3.72
C GLY A 60 -13.69 -22.60 -4.86
N LEU A 61 -12.43 -22.23 -5.13
CA LEU A 61 -11.60 -22.90 -6.14
C LEU A 61 -10.59 -23.87 -5.48
N PRO A 62 -10.30 -25.02 -6.11
CA PRO A 62 -9.29 -25.95 -5.63
C PRO A 62 -7.89 -25.35 -5.75
N ARG A 63 -6.95 -25.89 -4.95
CA ARG A 63 -5.57 -25.42 -4.91
C ARG A 63 -4.82 -25.69 -6.21
N GLU A 64 -5.20 -26.75 -6.90
CA GLU A 64 -4.57 -27.24 -8.12
C GLU A 64 -5.09 -26.51 -9.37
N MET A 65 -6.10 -25.62 -9.23
CA MET A 65 -6.64 -24.83 -10.34
C MET A 65 -5.55 -23.95 -10.96
N SER A 66 -5.48 -23.93 -12.28
CA SER A 66 -4.51 -23.10 -12.97
C SER A 66 -4.95 -21.62 -12.96
N VAL A 67 -3.98 -20.73 -12.79
CA VAL A 67 -4.22 -19.27 -12.81
C VAL A 67 -4.69 -18.80 -14.19
N ASN A 68 -4.27 -19.51 -15.25
CA ASN A 68 -4.63 -19.18 -16.62
C ASN A 68 -6.10 -19.50 -16.90
N ASP A 69 -6.60 -20.66 -16.49
CA ASP A 69 -8.01 -21.04 -16.68
C ASP A 69 -8.95 -20.03 -16.00
N ILE A 70 -8.61 -19.63 -14.77
CA ILE A 70 -9.36 -18.59 -14.04
C ILE A 70 -9.34 -17.27 -14.81
N LYS A 71 -8.19 -16.90 -15.38
CA LYS A 71 -8.04 -15.66 -16.12
C LYS A 71 -8.84 -15.67 -17.41
N GLU A 72 -8.78 -16.75 -18.18
CA GLU A 72 -9.53 -16.93 -19.43
C GLU A 72 -11.04 -16.89 -19.18
N ASP A 73 -11.51 -17.56 -18.13
CA ASP A 73 -12.92 -17.53 -17.75
C ASP A 73 -13.37 -16.11 -17.35
N LEU A 74 -12.59 -15.40 -16.54
CA LEU A 74 -12.87 -13.99 -16.19
C LEU A 74 -12.90 -13.08 -17.42
N VAL A 75 -12.03 -13.31 -18.40
CA VAL A 75 -12.03 -12.57 -19.68
C VAL A 75 -13.29 -12.88 -20.48
N SER A 76 -13.70 -14.14 -20.55
CA SER A 76 -14.93 -14.57 -21.23
C SER A 76 -16.19 -13.97 -20.60
N GLN A 77 -16.16 -13.74 -19.29
CA GLN A 77 -17.22 -13.08 -18.52
C GLN A 77 -17.11 -11.53 -18.56
N GLY A 78 -16.27 -10.97 -19.43
CA GLY A 78 -16.22 -9.54 -19.72
C GLY A 78 -15.29 -8.72 -18.82
N ILE A 79 -14.34 -9.36 -18.12
CA ILE A 79 -13.31 -8.72 -17.28
C ILE A 79 -11.93 -8.88 -17.93
N ALA A 80 -11.71 -8.14 -19.02
CA ALA A 80 -10.49 -8.25 -19.83
C ALA A 80 -9.20 -7.82 -19.09
N ASP A 81 -9.31 -6.95 -18.08
CA ASP A 81 -8.17 -6.40 -17.34
C ASP A 81 -7.80 -7.21 -16.08
N ALA A 82 -8.41 -8.40 -15.90
CA ALA A 82 -8.20 -9.23 -14.73
C ALA A 82 -6.74 -9.71 -14.61
N VAL A 83 -6.11 -9.37 -13.49
CA VAL A 83 -4.81 -9.93 -13.08
C VAL A 83 -5.06 -10.89 -11.92
N VAL A 84 -4.83 -12.19 -12.16
CA VAL A 84 -5.04 -13.25 -11.17
C VAL A 84 -3.70 -13.73 -10.61
N GLN A 85 -3.66 -14.00 -9.31
CA GLN A 85 -2.49 -14.55 -8.63
C GLN A 85 -2.92 -15.52 -7.53
N GLN A 86 -2.34 -16.72 -7.49
CA GLN A 86 -2.58 -17.63 -6.37
C GLN A 86 -1.86 -17.15 -5.10
N LEU A 87 -2.56 -17.18 -3.96
CA LEU A 87 -1.98 -16.81 -2.68
C LEU A 87 -1.18 -17.98 -2.08
N THR A 88 -0.10 -17.66 -1.39
CA THR A 88 0.76 -18.64 -0.70
C THR A 88 0.74 -18.42 0.80
N SER A 89 0.85 -19.50 1.57
CA SER A 89 1.02 -19.43 3.02
C SER A 89 2.28 -18.64 3.38
N ARG A 90 2.16 -17.74 4.37
CA ARG A 90 3.31 -16.95 4.84
C ARG A 90 4.38 -17.83 5.49
N THR A 91 3.96 -18.85 6.22
CA THR A 91 4.81 -19.75 7.00
C THR A 91 5.38 -20.87 6.14
N THR A 92 4.53 -21.64 5.46
CA THR A 92 4.97 -22.83 4.73
C THR A 92 5.37 -22.55 3.28
N LYS A 93 5.09 -21.35 2.76
CA LYS A 93 5.28 -20.97 1.34
C LYS A 93 4.54 -21.83 0.33
N LYS A 94 3.70 -22.76 0.79
CA LYS A 94 2.88 -23.61 -0.07
C LYS A 94 1.68 -22.80 -0.62
N PRO A 95 1.23 -23.09 -1.86
CA PRO A 95 0.05 -22.46 -2.45
C PRO A 95 -1.20 -22.80 -1.64
N LEU A 96 -2.10 -21.83 -1.50
CA LEU A 96 -3.40 -21.94 -0.83
C LEU A 96 -4.51 -22.08 -1.88
N PRO A 97 -5.67 -22.66 -1.52
CA PRO A 97 -6.88 -22.64 -2.35
C PRO A 97 -7.55 -21.25 -2.32
N LEU A 98 -6.75 -20.19 -2.49
CA LEU A 98 -7.18 -18.80 -2.47
C LEU A 98 -6.48 -18.08 -3.61
N PHE A 99 -7.25 -17.37 -4.42
CA PHE A 99 -6.73 -16.61 -5.55
C PHE A 99 -7.03 -15.12 -5.33
N LEU A 100 -6.13 -14.25 -5.78
CA LEU A 100 -6.29 -12.81 -5.74
C LEU A 100 -6.56 -12.33 -7.16
N VAL A 101 -7.68 -11.66 -7.37
CA VAL A 101 -7.98 -10.95 -8.61
C VAL A 101 -7.80 -9.44 -8.40
N LYS A 102 -7.17 -8.79 -9.37
CA LYS A 102 -7.10 -7.33 -9.48
C LYS A 102 -7.79 -6.90 -10.76
N THR A 103 -8.71 -5.93 -10.67
CA THR A 103 -9.45 -5.37 -11.81
C THR A 103 -9.86 -3.92 -11.53
N LYS A 104 -10.07 -3.14 -12.58
CA LYS A 104 -10.72 -1.83 -12.56
C LYS A 104 -12.26 -1.93 -12.60
N MET A 105 -12.81 -3.11 -12.86
CA MET A 105 -14.26 -3.39 -12.95
C MET A 105 -14.76 -4.25 -11.77
N PRO A 106 -14.76 -3.74 -10.53
CA PRO A 106 -15.18 -4.49 -9.34
C PRO A 106 -16.68 -4.82 -9.29
N GLU A 107 -17.51 -4.11 -10.05
CA GLU A 107 -18.95 -4.32 -10.19
C GLU A 107 -19.26 -5.65 -10.87
N LYS A 108 -18.58 -5.96 -11.98
CA LYS A 108 -18.75 -7.22 -12.71
C LYS A 108 -18.39 -8.43 -11.86
N LEU A 109 -17.35 -8.32 -11.01
CA LEU A 109 -16.98 -9.40 -10.08
C LEU A 109 -18.10 -9.76 -9.09
N ALA A 110 -19.04 -8.86 -8.80
CA ALA A 110 -20.15 -9.16 -7.90
C ALA A 110 -21.26 -9.97 -8.58
N GLU A 111 -21.34 -9.94 -9.91
CA GLU A 111 -22.33 -10.65 -10.72
C GLU A 111 -21.91 -12.11 -10.98
N ILE A 112 -20.60 -12.38 -10.95
CA ILE A 112 -20.03 -13.71 -11.16
C ILE A 112 -20.29 -14.60 -9.94
N GLN A 113 -21.03 -15.69 -10.15
CA GLN A 113 -21.28 -16.72 -9.14
C GLN A 113 -20.47 -18.00 -9.37
N ARG A 114 -20.03 -18.23 -10.62
CA ARG A 114 -19.32 -19.44 -11.00
C ARG A 114 -18.09 -19.13 -11.85
N LEU A 115 -17.01 -19.84 -11.55
CA LEU A 115 -15.81 -19.88 -12.37
C LEU A 115 -15.43 -21.34 -12.64
N ALA A 116 -15.14 -21.70 -13.88
CA ALA A 116 -14.83 -23.06 -14.32
C ALA A 116 -15.86 -24.10 -13.82
N MET A 117 -17.15 -23.73 -13.90
CA MET A 117 -18.29 -24.49 -13.36
C MET A 117 -18.34 -24.67 -11.84
N LEU A 118 -17.40 -24.12 -11.08
CA LEU A 118 -17.36 -24.16 -9.62
C LEU A 118 -18.01 -22.90 -9.03
N THR A 119 -18.71 -23.06 -7.91
CA THR A 119 -19.28 -21.92 -7.19
C THR A 119 -18.18 -21.16 -6.47
N VAL A 120 -18.13 -19.84 -6.68
CA VAL A 120 -17.09 -18.98 -6.10
C VAL A 120 -17.68 -17.81 -5.34
N SER A 121 -16.87 -17.22 -4.47
CA SER A 121 -17.19 -15.96 -3.82
C SER A 121 -16.01 -14.99 -3.88
N PHE A 122 -16.31 -13.70 -4.01
CA PHE A 122 -15.32 -12.62 -4.11
C PHE A 122 -15.35 -11.75 -2.85
N GLU A 123 -14.35 -11.92 -1.99
CA GLU A 123 -14.20 -11.13 -0.77
C GLU A 123 -13.22 -9.97 -0.96
N ARG A 124 -13.48 -8.81 -0.35
CA ARG A 124 -12.50 -7.73 -0.34
C ARG A 124 -11.24 -8.18 0.39
N LYS A 125 -10.07 -7.95 -0.21
CA LYS A 125 -8.80 -8.21 0.46
C LYS A 125 -8.68 -7.33 1.71
N LYS A 126 -8.50 -7.96 2.87
CA LYS A 126 -8.29 -7.26 4.14
C LYS A 126 -7.04 -6.37 4.03
N LYS A 127 -7.21 -5.06 4.24
CA LYS A 127 -6.10 -4.13 4.33
C LYS A 127 -5.27 -4.48 5.57
N SER A 128 -3.94 -4.42 5.43
CA SER A 128 -3.06 -4.46 6.58
C SER A 128 -3.37 -3.25 7.47
N SER A 129 -3.49 -3.46 8.78
CA SER A 129 -3.58 -2.36 9.75
C SER A 129 -2.23 -1.67 9.95
N GLU A 130 -1.15 -2.28 9.46
CA GLU A 130 0.19 -1.70 9.53
C GLU A 130 0.42 -0.75 8.36
N PRO A 131 0.85 0.49 8.65
CA PRO A 131 1.26 1.43 7.62
C PRO A 131 2.37 0.84 6.75
N SER A 132 2.30 1.12 5.44
CA SER A 132 3.33 0.68 4.51
C SER A 132 4.64 1.40 4.79
N GLN A 133 5.72 0.63 4.93
CA GLN A 133 7.08 1.14 4.98
C GLN A 133 7.71 1.07 3.59
N CYS A 134 8.32 2.16 3.15
CA CYS A 134 8.99 2.22 1.86
C CYS A 134 10.31 1.45 1.90
N TYR A 135 10.47 0.40 1.09
CA TYR A 135 11.72 -0.39 1.04
C TYR A 135 12.94 0.38 0.51
N ARG A 136 12.75 1.56 -0.08
CA ARG A 136 13.83 2.42 -0.57
C ARG A 136 14.36 3.31 0.54
N CYS A 137 13.55 4.20 1.10
CA CYS A 137 14.01 5.19 2.09
C CYS A 137 13.64 4.84 3.54
N GLN A 138 12.97 3.70 3.77
CA GLN A 138 12.47 3.21 5.07
C GLN A 138 11.45 4.10 5.79
N ARG A 139 11.05 5.24 5.21
CA ARG A 139 9.97 6.10 5.74
C ARG A 139 8.60 5.45 5.52
N TYR A 140 7.62 5.88 6.30
CA TYR A 140 6.24 5.38 6.24
C TYR A 140 5.36 6.18 5.29
N GLY A 141 4.23 5.59 4.88
CA GLY A 141 3.15 6.29 4.20
C GLY A 141 3.17 6.18 2.67
N HIS A 142 4.29 5.80 2.05
CA HIS A 142 4.38 5.61 0.61
C HIS A 142 5.08 4.28 0.24
N THR A 143 5.04 3.93 -1.05
CA THR A 143 5.67 2.72 -1.58
C THR A 143 6.95 3.04 -2.34
N GLN A 144 7.84 2.06 -2.46
CA GLN A 144 9.10 2.19 -3.20
C GLN A 144 8.91 2.66 -4.66
N ARG A 145 7.82 2.25 -5.33
CA ARG A 145 7.52 2.64 -6.71
C ARG A 145 7.41 4.16 -6.88
N ASN A 146 6.86 4.84 -5.88
CA ASN A 146 6.64 6.28 -5.90
C ASN A 146 7.66 7.04 -5.06
N CYS A 147 8.81 6.42 -4.77
CA CYS A 147 9.87 7.02 -3.97
C CYS A 147 11.05 7.38 -4.89
N ARG A 148 11.48 8.64 -4.84
CA ARG A 148 12.71 9.17 -5.46
C ARG A 148 13.68 9.75 -4.43
N LEU A 149 13.44 9.47 -3.14
CA LEU A 149 14.38 9.79 -2.06
C LEU A 149 15.64 8.90 -2.16
N ALA A 150 16.70 9.30 -1.47
CA ALA A 150 17.88 8.47 -1.27
C ALA A 150 17.51 7.11 -0.66
N GLU A 151 18.19 6.05 -1.10
CA GLU A 151 17.99 4.73 -0.52
C GLU A 151 18.66 4.63 0.85
N ARG A 152 18.04 3.89 1.77
CA ARG A 152 18.55 3.62 3.10
C ARG A 152 18.39 2.15 3.45
N CYS A 153 19.41 1.59 4.07
CA CYS A 153 19.45 0.20 4.45
C CYS A 153 18.55 -0.08 5.66
N VAL A 154 17.70 -1.10 5.59
CA VAL A 154 16.84 -1.50 6.71
C VAL A 154 17.63 -2.02 7.92
N LYS A 155 18.86 -2.51 7.70
CA LYS A 155 19.70 -3.15 8.72
C LYS A 155 20.56 -2.14 9.48
N CYS A 156 21.38 -1.34 8.78
CA CYS A 156 22.31 -0.38 9.38
C CYS A 156 21.90 1.09 9.25
N GLY A 157 20.89 1.40 8.42
CA GLY A 157 20.44 2.77 8.20
C GLY A 157 21.32 3.64 7.30
N GLU A 158 22.40 3.09 6.76
CA GLU A 158 23.32 3.76 5.81
C GLU A 158 22.72 3.86 4.39
N ASP A 159 23.33 4.72 3.57
CA ASP A 159 22.85 5.07 2.22
C ASP A 159 23.20 4.01 1.15
N HIS A 160 22.59 2.82 1.27
CA HIS A 160 22.66 1.75 0.28
C HIS A 160 21.45 0.81 0.33
N ASN A 161 21.25 0.04 -0.73
CA ASN A 161 20.24 -1.01 -0.78
C ASN A 161 20.47 -2.11 0.27
N SER A 162 19.41 -2.60 0.91
CA SER A 162 19.51 -3.68 1.91
C SER A 162 20.13 -4.99 1.38
N THR A 163 20.12 -5.20 0.05
CA THR A 163 20.75 -6.36 -0.61
C THR A 163 22.28 -6.25 -0.70
N SER A 164 22.84 -5.03 -0.77
CA SER A 164 24.29 -4.81 -0.79
C SER A 164 24.89 -4.62 0.61
N CYS A 165 24.08 -4.74 1.66
CA CYS A 165 24.52 -4.54 3.02
C CYS A 165 25.37 -5.70 3.53
N SER A 166 26.59 -5.38 3.98
CA SER A 166 27.53 -6.33 4.60
C SER A 166 27.07 -6.89 5.94
N LEU A 167 26.03 -6.30 6.57
CA LEU A 167 25.50 -6.84 7.82
C LEU A 167 24.76 -8.17 7.59
N PRO A 168 25.12 -9.22 8.33
CA PRO A 168 24.44 -10.51 8.26
C PRO A 168 22.98 -10.38 8.72
N ALA A 169 22.15 -11.36 8.35
CA ALA A 169 20.78 -11.43 8.84
C ALA A 169 20.77 -11.64 10.39
N PRO A 170 19.65 -11.31 11.07
CA PRO A 170 19.48 -11.65 12.49
C PRO A 170 19.66 -13.16 12.73
N PRO A 171 20.19 -13.58 13.89
CA PRO A 171 20.48 -12.79 15.09
C PRO A 171 21.87 -12.12 15.10
N THR A 172 22.80 -12.55 14.25
CA THR A 172 24.20 -12.08 14.25
C THR A 172 24.32 -10.60 13.88
N GLY A 173 23.51 -10.13 12.93
CA GLY A 173 23.50 -8.71 12.53
C GLY A 173 22.73 -7.78 13.46
N GLN A 174 22.07 -8.30 14.50
CA GLN A 174 21.18 -7.51 15.35
C GLN A 174 21.94 -6.54 16.27
N ARG A 175 23.15 -6.91 16.72
CA ARG A 175 23.99 -6.05 17.57
C ARG A 175 24.50 -4.79 16.88
N ASN A 176 24.66 -4.86 15.55
CA ASN A 176 25.13 -3.74 14.73
C ASN A 176 23.99 -3.12 13.91
N ALA A 177 22.75 -3.53 14.16
CA ALA A 177 21.60 -2.95 13.49
C ALA A 177 21.38 -1.54 14.02
N LYS A 178 21.12 -0.60 13.12
CA LYS A 178 20.84 0.78 13.46
C LYS A 178 19.64 1.25 12.66
N CYS A 179 18.66 1.81 13.34
CA CYS A 179 17.44 2.29 12.73
C CYS A 179 17.68 3.65 12.07
N CYS A 180 17.46 3.76 10.76
CA CYS A 180 17.53 5.05 10.06
C CYS A 180 16.46 6.08 10.44
N LEU A 181 15.47 5.71 11.27
CA LEU A 181 14.38 6.59 11.69
C LEU A 181 14.59 7.16 13.10
N CYS A 182 15.04 6.35 14.05
CA CYS A 182 15.27 6.76 15.44
C CYS A 182 16.74 6.69 15.90
N GLY A 183 17.63 6.08 15.11
CA GLY A 183 19.04 5.90 15.47
C GLY A 183 19.34 4.78 16.47
N GLU A 184 18.32 4.13 17.03
CA GLU A 184 18.48 3.07 18.04
C GLU A 184 18.94 1.72 17.46
N GLY A 185 19.42 0.84 18.35
CA GLY A 185 20.01 -0.47 18.06
C GLY A 185 19.03 -1.56 17.60
N HIS A 186 18.29 -1.29 16.53
CA HIS A 186 17.35 -2.24 15.92
C HIS A 186 17.18 -1.95 14.42
N PRO A 187 16.73 -2.92 13.60
CA PRO A 187 16.44 -2.65 12.19
C PRO A 187 15.26 -1.68 12.04
N ALA A 188 15.21 -0.96 10.92
CA ALA A 188 14.17 0.05 10.67
C ALA A 188 12.74 -0.53 10.57
N ASN A 189 12.62 -1.84 10.32
CA ASN A 189 11.33 -2.55 10.25
C ASN A 189 10.84 -3.08 11.61
N TYR A 190 11.58 -2.81 12.69
CA TYR A 190 11.20 -3.23 14.04
C TYR A 190 9.91 -2.53 14.48
N LYS A 191 8.92 -3.35 14.89
CA LYS A 191 7.57 -2.87 15.21
C LYS A 191 7.47 -2.07 16.51
N GLY A 192 8.47 -2.19 17.39
CA GLY A 192 8.55 -1.45 18.64
C GLY A 192 9.29 -0.11 18.53
N CYS A 193 9.69 0.32 17.34
CA CYS A 193 10.39 1.59 17.16
C CYS A 193 9.52 2.78 17.59
N SER A 194 10.10 3.72 18.33
CA SER A 194 9.45 4.95 18.80
C SER A 194 8.89 5.84 17.67
N LYS A 195 9.59 5.87 16.53
CA LYS A 195 9.19 6.62 15.32
C LYS A 195 8.28 5.81 14.38
N ALA A 196 7.95 4.55 14.70
CA ALA A 196 6.98 3.79 13.92
C ALA A 196 5.56 4.32 14.20
N PRO A 197 4.74 4.54 13.15
CA PRO A 197 3.36 4.96 13.33
C PRO A 197 2.60 3.90 14.11
N LYS A 198 1.91 4.32 15.18
CA LYS A 198 1.05 3.45 15.98
C LYS A 198 -0.08 2.94 15.10
N LYS A 199 -0.48 1.67 15.28
CA LYS A 199 -1.66 1.12 14.62
C LYS A 199 -2.85 2.02 14.97
N ALA A 200 -3.49 2.63 13.98
CA ALA A 200 -4.78 3.24 14.19
C ALA A 200 -5.72 2.13 14.71
N ALA A 201 -6.32 2.34 15.88
CA ALA A 201 -7.37 1.45 16.37
C ALA A 201 -8.41 1.34 15.26
N SER A 202 -8.78 0.12 14.87
CA SER A 202 -9.88 -0.07 13.93
C SER A 202 -11.09 0.65 14.49
N ALA A 203 -11.57 1.70 13.82
CA ALA A 203 -12.80 2.34 14.19
C ALA A 203 -13.89 1.25 14.34
N PRO A 204 -14.66 1.24 15.44
CA PRO A 204 -15.81 0.34 15.53
C PRO A 204 -16.69 0.58 14.29
N LYS A 205 -17.21 -0.50 13.71
CA LYS A 205 -18.10 -0.44 12.55
C LYS A 205 -19.16 0.62 12.84
N ALA A 206 -19.19 1.69 12.03
CA ALA A 206 -20.19 2.74 12.17
C ALA A 206 -21.56 2.08 12.05
N VAL A 207 -22.29 2.03 13.17
CA VAL A 207 -23.73 1.79 13.16
C VAL A 207 -24.32 2.98 12.39
N PRO A 208 -25.19 2.76 11.39
CA PRO A 208 -25.80 3.87 10.66
C PRO A 208 -26.50 4.80 11.66
N PRO A 209 -26.38 6.13 11.50
CA PRO A 209 -27.00 7.08 12.41
C PRO A 209 -28.52 6.88 12.38
N GLN A 210 -29.09 6.42 13.50
CA GLN A 210 -30.52 6.46 13.70
C GLN A 210 -30.91 7.92 13.96
N ILE A 211 -31.74 8.48 13.08
CA ILE A 211 -32.33 9.81 13.23
C ILE A 211 -33.31 9.72 14.41
N GLY A 212 -32.89 10.21 15.57
CA GLY A 212 -33.78 10.40 16.72
C GLY A 212 -34.68 11.60 16.49
N LEU A 213 -35.95 11.35 16.17
CA LEU A 213 -37.00 12.39 16.17
C LEU A 213 -37.20 12.87 17.62
N LEU A 214 -36.83 14.13 17.87
CA LEU A 214 -37.17 14.82 19.10
C LEU A 214 -38.67 15.13 19.08
N THR A 215 -39.45 14.45 19.91
CA THR A 215 -40.83 14.89 20.20
C THR A 215 -40.82 15.96 21.30
N PRO A 216 -41.68 17.00 21.19
CA PRO A 216 -41.74 18.05 22.18
C PRO A 216 -42.33 17.51 23.50
N LYS A 217 -41.70 17.87 24.62
CA LYS A 217 -42.19 17.57 25.97
C LYS A 217 -43.52 18.31 26.21
N LYS A 218 -44.50 17.59 26.75
CA LYS A 218 -45.72 18.16 27.37
C LYS A 218 -45.37 18.94 28.64
#